data_AF-A0A358M487-F1
#
_entry.id   AF-A0A358M487-F1
#
_cell.length_a   1.000
_cell.length_b   1.000
_cell.length_c   1.000
_cell.angle_alpha   90.00
_cell.angle_beta   90.00
_cell.angle_gamma   90.00
#
_symmetry.space_group_name_H-M   'P 1'
#
loop_
_entity.id
_entity.type
_entity.pdbx_description
1 polymer ?
#
loop_
_entity_poly.entity_id
_entity_poly.type
_entity_poly.pdbx_seq_one_letter_code
_entity_poly.pdbx_strand_id
1 'polypeptide(L)'
;TLPPHISRGYGKIFSVSALQGDGLDSLKKEIINYFVRADKQYECILPYDKAGAVSYFHENGTVELEEYREDGIYLKGKMPPGHLAKVRSYECMKGRSLADEGNHKNA
;
A
#
# COMPACT_ATOMS: atom_id res chain seq x y z
N THR A 1 26.72 -8.25 27.03
CA THR A 1 25.26 -8.11 27.18
C THR A 1 24.90 -6.67 26.89
N LEU A 2 24.08 -6.43 25.85
CA LEU A 2 23.71 -5.07 25.44
C LEU A 2 22.63 -4.52 26.38
N PRO A 3 22.66 -3.24 26.81
CA PRO A 3 21.67 -2.72 27.77
C PRO A 3 20.29 -2.53 27.11
N PRO A 4 19.19 -2.57 27.90
CA PRO A 4 17.86 -2.28 27.41
C PRO A 4 17.65 -0.77 27.29
N HIS A 5 18.11 -0.16 26.20
CA HIS A 5 17.70 1.20 25.85
C HIS A 5 16.27 1.15 25.30
N ILE A 6 15.32 1.11 26.23
CA ILE A 6 13.90 1.26 25.96
C ILE A 6 13.69 2.64 25.33
N SER A 7 13.55 2.66 24.02
CA SER A 7 13.20 3.86 23.28
C SER A 7 11.71 4.11 23.42
N ARG A 8 11.32 4.98 24.35
CA ARG A 8 9.93 5.36 24.67
C ARG A 8 9.15 6.08 23.55
N GLY A 9 9.56 5.96 22.28
CA GLY A 9 8.91 6.66 21.16
C GLY A 9 8.98 5.96 19.81
N TYR A 10 9.59 4.77 19.69
CA TYR A 10 9.62 4.03 18.42
C TYR A 10 8.60 2.90 18.43
N GLY A 11 7.79 2.81 17.37
CA GLY A 11 6.76 1.78 17.22
C GLY A 11 7.31 0.37 17.01
N LYS A 12 8.49 0.23 16.42
CA LYS A 12 9.25 -1.02 16.30
C LYS A 12 10.75 -0.75 16.31
N ILE A 13 11.51 -1.70 16.87
CA ILE A 13 12.97 -1.67 16.97
C ILE A 13 13.50 -3.01 16.48
N PHE A 14 14.59 -2.99 15.69
CA PHE A 14 15.25 -4.17 15.16
C PHE A 14 16.73 -4.15 15.54
N SER A 15 17.24 -5.25 16.09
CA SER A 15 18.66 -5.46 16.30
C SER A 15 19.24 -6.11 15.04
N VAL A 16 20.23 -5.47 14.41
CA VAL A 16 20.84 -5.96 13.17
C VAL A 16 22.36 -5.94 13.25
N SER A 17 23.01 -6.87 12.55
CA SER A 17 24.46 -6.95 12.38
C SER A 17 24.79 -7.06 10.89
N ALA A 18 25.24 -5.95 10.27
CA ALA A 18 25.60 -5.94 8.86
C ALA A 18 26.79 -6.86 8.54
N LEU A 19 27.68 -7.05 9.50
CA LEU A 19 28.86 -7.91 9.36
C LEU A 19 28.51 -9.39 9.39
N GLN A 20 27.56 -9.79 10.26
CA GLN A 20 27.16 -11.19 10.44
C GLN A 20 25.95 -11.58 9.58
N GLY A 21 25.23 -10.59 9.03
CA GLY A 21 24.00 -10.82 8.29
C GLY A 21 22.75 -10.88 9.17
N ASP A 22 22.91 -10.87 10.50
CA ASP A 22 21.80 -11.09 11.43
C ASP A 22 20.79 -9.95 11.43
N GLY A 23 19.50 -10.29 11.44
CA GLY A 23 18.38 -9.34 11.58
C GLY A 23 18.07 -8.51 10.32
N LEU A 24 18.90 -8.57 9.27
CA LEU A 24 18.70 -7.81 8.02
C LEU A 24 17.43 -8.23 7.27
N ASP A 25 17.14 -9.53 7.18
CA ASP A 25 15.91 -10.02 6.53
C ASP A 25 14.65 -9.57 7.26
N SER A 26 14.68 -9.59 8.60
CA SER A 26 13.56 -9.14 9.42
C SER A 26 13.33 -7.64 9.27
N LEU A 27 14.40 -6.85 9.25
CA LEU A 27 14.32 -5.41 8.99
C LEU A 27 13.77 -5.13 7.59
N LYS A 28 14.29 -5.80 6.55
CA LYS A 28 13.85 -5.64 5.16
C LYS A 28 12.36 -5.95 5.01
N LYS A 29 11.91 -7.07 5.58
CA LYS A 29 10.49 -7.46 5.55
C LYS A 29 9.60 -6.41 6.21
N GLU A 30 10.03 -5.85 7.34
CA GLU A 30 9.22 -4.88 8.07
C GLU A 30 9.20 -3.50 7.44
N ILE A 31 10.28 -3.09 6.78
CA ILE A 31 10.28 -1.93 5.90
C ILE A 31 9.24 -2.11 4.79
N ILE A 32 9.27 -3.25 4.09
CA ILE A 32 8.28 -3.55 3.03
C ILE A 32 6.86 -3.52 3.61
N ASN A 33 6.62 -4.19 4.74
CA ASN A 33 5.31 -4.22 5.38
C ASN A 33 4.82 -2.83 5.80
N TYR A 34 5.71 -1.94 6.23
CA TYR A 34 5.35 -0.57 6.59
C TYR A 34 4.82 0.21 5.38
N PHE A 35 5.51 0.11 4.24
CA PHE A 35 5.08 0.76 3.00
C PHE A 35 3.83 0.11 2.41
N VAL A 36 3.73 -1.22 2.40
CA VAL A 36 2.54 -1.93 1.92
C VAL A 36 1.30 -1.60 2.77
N ARG A 37 1.45 -1.43 4.09
CA ARG A 37 0.34 -0.96 4.95
C ARG A 37 -0.06 0.48 4.68
N ALA A 38 0.87 1.30 4.19
CA ALA A 38 0.54 2.67 3.80
C ALA A 38 -0.33 2.65 2.54
N ASP A 39 0.05 1.86 1.55
CA ASP A 39 -0.67 1.75 0.30
C ASP A 39 -2.07 1.17 0.50
N LYS A 40 -3.07 1.94 0.09
CA LYS A 40 -4.47 1.55 0.12
C LYS A 40 -4.95 1.23 -1.27
N GLN A 41 -5.78 0.20 -1.36
CA GLN A 41 -6.42 -0.14 -2.62
C GLN A 41 -7.44 0.91 -3.02
N TYR A 42 -7.49 1.15 -4.33
CA TYR A 42 -8.50 1.97 -4.98
C TYR A 42 -9.13 1.19 -6.12
N GLU A 43 -10.39 1.48 -6.39
CA GLU A 43 -11.16 0.95 -7.50
C GLU A 43 -12.11 2.08 -7.94
N CYS A 44 -11.93 2.60 -9.14
CA CYS A 44 -12.67 3.79 -9.58
C CYS A 44 -12.92 3.82 -11.08
N ILE A 45 -13.98 4.53 -11.48
CA ILE A 45 -14.24 4.84 -12.88
C ILE A 45 -13.87 6.31 -13.11
N LEU A 46 -12.98 6.54 -14.08
CA LEU A 46 -12.58 7.87 -14.52
C LEU A 46 -13.34 8.23 -15.80
N PRO A 47 -14.19 9.26 -15.78
CA PRO A 47 -14.80 9.78 -17.00
C PRO A 47 -13.74 10.19 -18.04
N TYR A 48 -14.02 10.04 -19.33
CA TYR A 48 -13.07 10.36 -20.40
C TYR A 48 -12.65 11.83 -20.42
N ASP A 49 -13.51 12.75 -19.97
CA ASP A 49 -13.18 14.17 -19.78
C ASP A 49 -12.12 14.42 -18.69
N LYS A 50 -11.81 13.39 -17.89
CA LYS A 50 -10.77 13.39 -16.85
C LYS A 50 -9.62 12.45 -17.16
N ALA A 51 -9.38 12.08 -18.42
CA ALA A 51 -8.29 11.19 -18.81
C ALA A 51 -6.89 11.64 -18.32
N GLY A 52 -6.65 12.94 -18.15
CA GLY A 52 -5.40 13.45 -17.55
C GLY A 52 -5.18 13.01 -16.09
N ALA A 53 -6.23 12.58 -15.38
CA ALA A 53 -6.11 12.01 -14.05
C ALA A 53 -5.50 10.61 -14.08
N VAL A 54 -5.62 9.86 -15.18
CA VAL A 54 -5.02 8.51 -15.34
C VAL A 54 -3.50 8.59 -15.15
N SER A 55 -2.83 9.59 -15.71
CA SER A 55 -1.40 9.83 -15.50
C SER A 55 -1.05 9.96 -14.02
N TYR A 56 -1.87 10.66 -13.23
CA TYR A 56 -1.64 10.80 -11.80
C TYR A 56 -1.70 9.46 -11.06
N PHE A 57 -2.59 8.54 -11.47
CA PHE A 57 -2.66 7.18 -10.93
C PHE A 57 -1.41 6.35 -11.26
N HIS A 58 -0.87 6.50 -12.47
CA HIS A 58 0.38 5.85 -12.89
C HIS A 58 1.62 6.45 -12.22
N GLU A 59 1.65 7.77 -11.97
CA GLU A 59 2.80 8.45 -11.37
C GLU A 59 2.88 8.30 -9.85
N ASN A 60 1.73 8.29 -9.16
CA ASN A 60 1.67 8.34 -7.70
C ASN A 60 1.13 7.04 -7.07
N GLY A 61 0.86 6.02 -7.88
CA GLY A 61 0.32 4.74 -7.45
C GLY A 61 0.76 3.60 -8.35
N THR A 62 0.17 2.43 -8.13
CA THR A 62 0.34 1.24 -8.96
C THR A 62 -1.01 0.84 -9.51
N VAL A 63 -1.16 0.87 -10.83
CA VAL A 63 -2.35 0.40 -11.54
C VAL A 63 -2.21 -1.10 -11.76
N GLU A 64 -3.11 -1.88 -11.17
CA GLU A 64 -3.19 -3.34 -11.34
C GLU A 64 -4.11 -3.73 -12.50
N LEU A 65 -5.11 -2.90 -12.82
CA LEU A 65 -6.04 -3.11 -13.92
C LEU A 65 -6.51 -1.77 -14.49
N GLU A 66 -6.52 -1.68 -15.82
CA GLU A 66 -7.03 -0.54 -16.59
C GLU A 66 -7.94 -1.08 -17.71
N GLU A 67 -9.22 -0.73 -17.67
CA GLU A 67 -10.22 -1.17 -18.65
C GLU A 67 -11.04 0.02 -19.17
N TYR A 68 -11.20 0.08 -20.49
CA TYR A 68 -11.99 1.09 -21.17
C TYR A 68 -13.45 0.62 -21.25
N ARG A 69 -14.37 1.34 -20.61
CA ARG A 69 -15.81 1.03 -20.54
C ARG A 69 -16.63 2.19 -21.12
N GLU A 70 -17.93 1.99 -21.28
CA GLU A 70 -18.84 3.02 -21.80
C GLU A 70 -18.91 4.24 -20.86
N ASP A 71 -18.89 4.01 -19.55
CA ASP A 71 -18.97 5.05 -18.52
C ASP A 71 -17.61 5.75 -18.25
N GLY A 72 -16.52 5.26 -18.83
CA GLY A 72 -15.17 5.79 -18.64
C GLY A 72 -14.09 4.71 -18.49
N ILE A 73 -12.92 5.09 -17.98
CA ILE A 73 -11.77 4.22 -17.74
C ILE A 73 -11.85 3.68 -16.32
N TYR A 74 -12.12 2.38 -16.19
CA TYR A 74 -12.06 1.68 -14.93
C TYR A 74 -10.61 1.41 -14.54
N LEU A 75 -10.20 1.90 -13.37
CA LEU A 75 -8.89 1.70 -12.79
C LEU A 75 -9.00 0.99 -11.45
N LYS A 76 -8.14 -0.01 -11.24
CA LYS A 76 -7.96 -0.67 -9.95
C LYS A 76 -6.48 -0.76 -9.63
N GLY A 77 -6.12 -0.55 -8.37
CA GLY A 77 -4.73 -0.57 -7.98
C GLY A 77 -4.50 -0.23 -6.52
N LYS A 78 -3.27 0.18 -6.21
CA LYS A 78 -2.81 0.59 -4.88
C LYS A 78 -2.16 1.96 -4.93
N MET A 79 -2.40 2.79 -3.92
CA MET A 79 -1.85 4.13 -3.84
C MET A 79 -1.61 4.52 -2.38
N PRO A 80 -0.54 5.29 -2.06
CA PRO A 80 -0.35 5.81 -0.72
C PRO A 80 -1.53 6.68 -0.27
N PRO A 81 -1.85 6.72 1.03
CA PRO A 81 -3.08 7.30 1.54
C PRO A 81 -3.11 8.82 1.39
N GLY A 82 -1.94 9.47 1.31
CA GLY A 82 -1.82 10.91 1.05
C GLY A 82 -2.28 11.33 -0.35
N HIS A 83 -2.11 10.46 -1.35
CA HIS A 83 -2.55 10.74 -2.73
C HIS A 83 -4.01 10.32 -2.94
N LEU A 84 -4.46 9.29 -2.21
CA LEU A 84 -5.83 8.79 -2.26
C LEU A 84 -6.88 9.86 -1.93
N ALA A 85 -6.56 10.84 -1.08
CA ALA A 85 -7.45 11.96 -0.77
C ALA A 85 -7.78 12.83 -1.99
N LYS A 86 -6.81 13.03 -2.90
CA LYS A 86 -6.97 13.86 -4.10
C LYS A 86 -7.85 13.19 -5.16
N VAL A 87 -7.85 11.86 -5.20
CA VAL A 87 -8.61 11.08 -6.19
C VAL A 87 -10.02 10.70 -5.70
N ARG A 88 -10.40 11.07 -4.47
CA ARG A 88 -11.76 10.81 -3.95
C ARG A 88 -12.89 11.49 -4.72
N SER A 89 -12.57 12.51 -5.53
CA SER A 89 -13.55 13.18 -6.38
C SER A 89 -14.09 12.30 -7.51
N TYR A 90 -13.38 11.22 -7.84
CA TYR A 90 -13.84 10.20 -8.79
C TYR A 90 -14.72 9.18 -8.06
N GLU A 91 -15.57 8.46 -8.79
CA GLU A 91 -16.42 7.40 -8.23
C GLU A 91 -15.55 6.21 -7.80
N CYS A 92 -14.89 6.37 -6.64
CA CYS A 92 -14.03 5.37 -6.04
C CYS A 92 -14.86 4.44 -5.17
N MET A 93 -15.15 3.23 -5.67
CA MET A 93 -15.60 2.14 -4.82
C MET A 93 -14.44 1.72 -3.91
N LYS A 94 -14.72 1.55 -2.62
CA LYS A 94 -13.71 1.08 -1.66
C LYS A 94 -13.40 -0.39 -1.96
N GLY A 95 -12.22 -0.65 -2.52
CA GLY A 95 -11.63 -1.99 -2.56
C GLY A 95 -11.54 -2.54 -1.14
N ARG A 96 -12.22 -3.67 -0.91
CA ARG A 96 -12.13 -4.42 0.35
C ARG A 96 -10.67 -4.79 0.60
N SER A 97 -10.17 -4.40 1.77
CA SER A 97 -8.85 -4.74 2.30
C SER A 97 -8.56 -6.24 2.14
N LEU A 98 -7.62 -6.58 1.27
CA LEU A 98 -6.91 -7.87 1.28
C LEU A 98 -6.02 -7.92 2.54
N ALA A 99 -6.66 -8.02 3.70
CA ALA A 99 -6.02 -8.28 4.99
C ALA A 99 -6.84 -9.27 5.85
N ASP A 100 -7.81 -9.97 5.25
CA ASP A 100 -8.57 -11.04 5.93
C ASP A 100 -8.12 -12.45 5.50
N GLU A 101 -7.01 -12.58 4.77
CA GLU A 101 -6.35 -13.89 4.65
C GLU A 101 -5.50 -14.15 5.90
N GLY A 102 -6.19 -14.61 6.93
CA GLY A 102 -5.55 -15.14 8.12
C GLY A 102 -6.55 -15.42 9.22
N ASN A 103 -7.36 -16.48 9.08
CA ASN A 103 -7.65 -17.49 10.13
C ASN A 103 -8.93 -18.31 9.85
N HIS A 104 -8.79 -19.50 9.25
CA HIS A 104 -9.38 -20.70 9.88
C HIS A 104 -8.70 -22.00 9.40
N LYS A 105 -7.77 -22.45 10.25
CA LYS A 105 -7.68 -23.79 10.84
C LYS A 105 -7.86 -25.00 9.91
N ASN A 106 -6.74 -25.70 9.76
CA ASN A 106 -6.67 -27.13 9.49
C ASN A 106 -7.64 -27.88 10.44
N ALA A 107 -8.55 -28.64 9.86
CA ALA A 107 -9.35 -29.67 10.53
C ALA A 107 -8.70 -31.04 10.29
#